data_AF-A0A525CB50-F1
#
_entry.id   AF-A0A525CB50-F1
#
_cell.length_a   1.000
_cell.length_b   1.000
_cell.length_c   1.000
_cell.angle_alpha   90.00
_cell.angle_beta   90.00
_cell.angle_gamma   90.00
#
_symmetry.space_group_name_H-M   'P 1'
#
loop_
_entity.id
_entity.type
_entity.pdbx_description
1 polymer ?
#
loop_
_entity_poly.entity_id
_entity_poly.type
_entity_poly.pdbx_seq_one_letter_code
_entity_poly.pdbx_strand_id
1 'polypeptide(L)'
;MSYTRVVVTGVSAVTPIGLDAASSWENLLKGVSGIGPITQFDTTEFATTIAGEVTDFDASAYVPPKSLRRMERFTQFAVVSSMMLLEDAGLEITDDNAERVGCIIGCGLGGLEALERSHTTLLKSGPRRVSPFMIPTLISNMAPGMASIFT
;
A
#
# COMPACT_ATOMS: atom_id res chain seq x y z
N MET A 1 -16.23 -11.74 -32.34
CA MET A 1 -16.10 -11.32 -30.92
C MET A 1 -16.67 -9.93 -30.79
N SER A 2 -17.59 -9.71 -29.87
CA SER A 2 -18.00 -8.37 -29.42
C SER A 2 -17.07 -7.99 -28.28
N TYR A 3 -16.43 -6.83 -28.36
CA TYR A 3 -15.60 -6.31 -27.29
C TYR A 3 -16.48 -5.58 -26.27
N THR A 4 -16.30 -5.88 -24.99
CA THR A 4 -16.94 -5.14 -23.90
C THR A 4 -16.26 -3.78 -23.77
N ARG A 5 -17.03 -2.69 -23.72
CA ARG A 5 -16.50 -1.36 -23.41
C ARG A 5 -16.08 -1.32 -21.94
N VAL A 6 -14.91 -0.75 -21.68
CA VAL A 6 -14.37 -0.53 -20.33
C VAL A 6 -14.33 0.96 -20.05
N VAL A 7 -14.73 1.36 -18.84
CA VAL A 7 -14.73 2.75 -18.38
C VAL A 7 -14.09 2.82 -16.99
N VAL A 8 -13.60 3.99 -16.60
CA VAL A 8 -13.13 4.27 -15.24
C VAL A 8 -14.31 4.85 -14.47
N THR A 9 -14.71 4.19 -13.38
CA THR A 9 -15.84 4.61 -12.54
C THR A 9 -15.42 5.25 -11.22
N GLY A 10 -14.18 5.05 -10.79
CA GLY A 10 -13.63 5.71 -9.61
C GLY A 10 -12.11 5.75 -9.64
N VAL A 11 -11.54 6.60 -8.79
CA VAL A 11 -10.10 6.83 -8.62
C VAL A 11 -9.78 7.02 -7.14
N SER A 12 -8.61 6.54 -6.72
CA SER A 12 -8.06 6.83 -5.40
C SER A 12 -6.54 6.95 -5.48
N ALA A 13 -5.95 7.68 -4.54
CA ALA A 13 -4.50 7.80 -4.46
C ALA A 13 -4.07 8.13 -3.03
N VAL A 14 -3.00 7.49 -2.58
CA VAL A 14 -2.22 7.91 -1.39
C VAL A 14 -0.84 8.30 -1.90
N THR A 15 -0.46 9.56 -1.72
CA THR A 15 0.74 10.14 -2.33
C THR A 15 1.50 11.04 -1.35
N PRO A 16 2.76 11.43 -1.66
CA PRO A 16 3.51 12.39 -0.86
C PRO A 16 2.90 13.81 -0.80
N ILE A 17 1.88 14.10 -1.60
CA ILE A 17 1.22 15.42 -1.66
C ILE A 17 -0.28 15.35 -1.31
N GLY A 18 -0.78 14.22 -0.83
CA GLY A 18 -2.18 14.05 -0.47
C GLY A 18 -2.50 12.60 -0.11
N LEU A 19 -3.39 12.40 0.87
CA LEU A 19 -3.80 11.07 1.33
C LEU A 19 -5.04 10.52 0.62
N ASP A 20 -5.59 11.29 -0.32
CA ASP A 20 -6.70 10.93 -1.19
C ASP A 20 -6.46 11.52 -2.60
N ALA A 21 -7.27 11.09 -3.58
CA ALA A 21 -7.13 11.55 -4.96
C ALA A 21 -7.42 13.05 -5.14
N ALA A 22 -8.39 13.61 -4.41
CA ALA A 22 -8.79 15.00 -4.54
C ALA A 22 -7.71 15.94 -4.00
N SER A 23 -7.20 15.68 -2.79
CA SER A 23 -6.12 16.46 -2.19
C SER A 23 -4.82 16.32 -2.97
N SER A 24 -4.49 15.11 -3.44
CA SER A 24 -3.32 14.87 -4.30
C SER A 24 -3.42 15.67 -5.61
N TRP A 25 -4.60 15.67 -6.25
CA TRP A 25 -4.84 16.39 -7.50
C TRP A 25 -4.79 17.91 -7.33
N GLU A 26 -5.42 18.44 -6.27
CA GLU A 26 -5.38 19.86 -5.97
C GLU A 26 -3.95 20.35 -5.74
N ASN A 27 -3.17 19.62 -4.95
CA ASN A 27 -1.78 19.97 -4.67
C ASN A 27 -0.87 19.81 -5.90
N LEU A 28 -1.14 18.83 -6.75
CA LEU A 28 -0.47 18.69 -8.04
C LEU A 28 -0.68 19.93 -8.92
N LEU A 29 -1.93 20.41 -9.05
CA LEU A 29 -2.25 21.60 -9.84
C LEU A 29 -1.62 22.88 -9.28
N LYS A 30 -1.43 22.96 -7.96
CA LYS A 30 -0.73 24.06 -7.28
C LYS A 30 0.80 23.98 -7.40
N GLY A 31 1.35 22.90 -7.95
CA GLY A 31 2.80 22.69 -8.02
C GLY A 31 3.43 22.44 -6.66
N VAL A 32 2.69 21.87 -5.70
CA VAL A 32 3.24 21.49 -4.39
C VAL A 32 4.24 20.36 -4.58
N SER A 33 5.45 20.53 -4.04
CA SER A 33 6.45 19.46 -3.98
C SER A 33 6.20 18.58 -2.77
N GLY A 34 6.10 17.27 -2.99
CA GLY A 34 6.09 16.26 -1.92
C GLY A 34 7.48 15.76 -1.54
N ILE A 35 8.55 16.37 -2.06
CA ILE A 35 9.94 15.97 -1.78
C ILE A 35 10.47 16.74 -0.56
N GLY A 36 10.99 15.99 0.41
CA GLY A 36 11.63 16.54 1.60
C GLY A 36 12.79 15.65 2.08
N PRO A 37 13.43 16.01 3.20
CA PRO A 37 14.41 15.15 3.86
C PRO A 37 13.80 13.79 4.20
N ILE A 38 14.56 12.71 4.05
CA ILE A 38 14.14 11.38 4.51
C ILE A 38 14.00 11.42 6.04
N THR A 39 12.87 10.94 6.55
CA THR A 39 12.61 10.87 8.00
C THR A 39 12.45 9.44 8.51
N GLN A 40 12.25 8.46 7.61
CA GLN A 40 12.02 7.07 7.99
C GLN A 40 13.26 6.33 8.52
N PHE A 41 14.47 6.79 8.19
CA PHE A 41 15.73 6.20 8.66
C PHE A 41 16.87 7.23 8.67
N ASP A 42 17.97 6.90 9.37
CA ASP A 42 19.18 7.74 9.41
C ASP A 42 19.93 7.70 8.07
N THR A 43 20.06 8.86 7.43
CA THR A 43 20.73 9.00 6.13
C THR A 43 22.15 9.56 6.22
N THR A 44 22.78 9.62 7.40
CA THR A 44 24.10 10.25 7.60
C THR A 44 25.19 9.71 6.65
N GLU A 45 25.15 8.41 6.33
CA GLU A 45 26.11 7.74 5.44
C GLU A 45 25.63 7.63 3.98
N PHE A 46 24.51 8.26 3.62
CA PHE A 46 23.90 8.12 2.29
C PHE A 46 24.16 9.35 1.42
N ALA A 47 24.46 9.11 0.13
CA ALA A 47 24.65 10.19 -0.84
C ALA A 47 23.34 10.93 -1.19
N THR A 48 22.19 10.27 -1.05
CA THR A 48 20.86 10.84 -1.26
C THR A 48 20.12 10.87 0.07
N THR A 49 19.66 12.05 0.47
CA THR A 49 19.03 12.31 1.77
C THR A 49 17.61 12.87 1.65
N ILE A 50 17.04 12.84 0.45
CA ILE A 50 15.69 13.33 0.14
C ILE A 50 14.81 12.23 -0.46
N ALA A 51 13.51 12.27 -0.17
CA ALA A 51 12.52 11.36 -0.73
C ALA A 51 11.13 12.02 -0.80
N GLY A 52 10.23 11.40 -1.57
CA GLY A 52 8.80 11.67 -1.50
C GLY A 52 8.14 10.72 -0.51
N GLU A 53 8.13 11.07 0.77
CA GLU A 53 7.51 10.26 1.81
C GLU A 53 6.01 10.56 1.90
N VAL A 54 5.18 9.53 2.04
CA VAL A 54 3.79 9.73 2.47
C VAL A 54 3.81 9.98 3.98
N THR A 55 3.56 11.21 4.42
CA THR A 55 3.47 11.58 5.84
C THR A 55 2.04 11.45 6.35
N ASP A 56 1.86 11.38 7.67
CA ASP A 56 0.55 11.40 8.35
C ASP A 56 -0.45 10.29 7.97
N PHE A 57 0.00 9.33 7.16
CA PHE A 57 -0.79 8.15 6.82
C PHE A 57 -1.00 7.25 8.03
N ASP A 58 -2.26 7.04 8.39
CA ASP A 58 -2.68 6.11 9.42
C ASP A 58 -3.72 5.10 8.88
N ALA A 59 -3.33 3.84 8.81
CA ALA A 59 -4.21 2.75 8.41
C ALA A 59 -5.07 2.20 9.56
N SER A 60 -4.87 2.67 10.80
CA SER A 60 -5.57 2.17 12.00
C SER A 60 -7.07 2.42 12.00
N ALA A 61 -7.52 3.46 11.28
CA ALA A 61 -8.94 3.74 11.07
C ALA A 61 -9.63 2.72 10.13
N TYR A 62 -8.86 2.04 9.28
CA TYR A 62 -9.38 1.18 8.21
C TYR A 62 -9.17 -0.31 8.50
N VAL A 63 -8.09 -0.66 9.19
CA VAL A 63 -7.66 -2.04 9.36
C VAL A 63 -7.50 -2.36 10.84
N PRO A 64 -8.08 -3.47 11.34
CA PRO A 64 -7.94 -3.87 12.74
C PRO A 64 -6.47 -4.09 13.14
N PRO A 65 -6.07 -3.75 14.38
CA PRO A 65 -4.67 -3.82 14.82
C PRO A 65 -3.98 -5.18 14.63
N LYS A 66 -4.74 -6.27 14.74
CA LYS A 66 -4.21 -7.64 14.53
C LYS A 66 -3.75 -7.87 13.09
N SER A 67 -4.47 -7.31 12.13
CA SER A 67 -4.17 -7.43 10.71
C SER A 67 -3.07 -6.46 10.29
N LEU A 68 -3.05 -5.24 10.84
CA LEU A 68 -1.98 -4.28 10.59
C LEU A 68 -0.60 -4.81 10.96
N ARG A 69 -0.48 -5.56 12.06
CA ARG A 69 0.78 -6.22 12.46
C ARG A 69 1.29 -7.26 11.45
N ARG A 70 0.49 -7.62 10.45
CA ARG A 70 0.79 -8.59 9.40
C ARG A 70 0.81 -7.94 8.01
N MET A 71 0.86 -6.61 7.95
CA MET A 71 0.94 -5.83 6.73
C MET A 71 2.18 -4.95 6.75
N GLU A 72 2.90 -4.88 5.63
CA GLU A 72 3.88 -3.82 5.41
C GLU A 72 3.20 -2.58 4.82
N ARG A 73 3.92 -1.45 4.85
CA ARG A 73 3.42 -0.15 4.38
C ARG A 73 2.82 -0.22 2.97
N PHE A 74 3.43 -0.98 2.05
CA PHE A 74 2.91 -1.13 0.68
C PHE A 74 1.53 -1.83 0.64
N THR A 75 1.30 -2.85 1.46
CA THR A 75 -0.01 -3.51 1.56
C THR A 75 -1.04 -2.63 2.25
N GLN A 76 -0.63 -1.83 3.24
CA GLN A 76 -1.53 -0.87 3.89
C GLN A 76 -2.01 0.19 2.88
N PHE A 77 -1.11 0.75 2.06
CA PHE A 77 -1.49 1.65 0.97
C PHE A 77 -2.44 1.00 -0.03
N ALA A 78 -2.19 -0.25 -0.41
CA ALA A 78 -3.05 -0.98 -1.34
C ALA A 78 -4.46 -1.16 -0.78
N VAL A 79 -4.59 -1.57 0.49
CA VAL A 79 -5.89 -1.78 1.15
C VAL A 79 -6.65 -0.47 1.30
N VAL A 80 -6.02 0.55 1.90
CA VAL A 80 -6.70 1.84 2.15
C VAL A 80 -7.07 2.52 0.83
N SER A 81 -6.19 2.50 -0.18
CA SER A 81 -6.53 3.01 -1.52
C SER A 81 -7.67 2.23 -2.16
N SER A 82 -7.73 0.91 -2.00
CA SER A 82 -8.82 0.10 -2.59
C SER A 82 -10.17 0.38 -1.92
N MET A 83 -10.20 0.62 -0.61
CA MET A 83 -11.43 1.04 0.08
C MET A 83 -11.92 2.40 -0.43
N MET A 84 -11.03 3.40 -0.51
CA MET A 84 -11.36 4.72 -1.07
C MET A 84 -11.81 4.62 -2.54
N LEU A 85 -11.23 3.70 -3.32
CA LEU A 85 -11.60 3.49 -4.71
C LEU A 85 -13.05 2.98 -4.86
N LEU A 86 -13.46 2.03 -4.01
CA LEU A 86 -14.83 1.52 -4.04
C LEU A 86 -15.84 2.58 -3.60
N GLU A 87 -15.48 3.39 -2.61
CA GLU A 87 -16.28 4.53 -2.17
C GLU A 87 -16.48 5.55 -3.30
N ASP A 88 -15.40 5.97 -3.95
CA ASP A 88 -15.44 6.92 -5.09
C ASP A 88 -16.22 6.34 -6.29
N ALA A 89 -16.08 5.04 -6.54
CA ALA A 89 -16.81 4.35 -7.61
C ALA A 89 -18.30 4.12 -7.28
N GLY A 90 -18.72 4.29 -6.02
CA GLY A 90 -20.04 3.91 -5.55
C GLY A 90 -20.35 2.42 -5.75
N LEU A 91 -19.32 1.55 -5.71
CA LEU A 91 -19.45 0.12 -5.93
C LEU A 91 -19.46 -0.63 -4.59
N GLU A 92 -20.61 -1.22 -4.26
CA GLU A 92 -20.73 -2.17 -3.15
C GLU A 92 -20.51 -3.60 -3.67
N ILE A 93 -19.57 -4.32 -3.03
CA ILE A 93 -19.31 -5.73 -3.33
C ILE A 93 -20.19 -6.58 -2.41
N THR A 94 -20.99 -7.46 -3.01
CA THR A 94 -21.91 -8.37 -2.31
C THR A 94 -21.73 -9.79 -2.82
N ASP A 95 -22.33 -10.77 -2.13
CA ASP A 95 -22.29 -12.18 -2.56
C ASP A 95 -22.79 -12.37 -4.01
N ASP A 96 -23.71 -11.51 -4.47
CA ASP A 96 -24.30 -11.60 -5.82
C ASP A 96 -23.33 -11.13 -6.93
N ASN A 97 -22.35 -10.30 -6.61
CA ASN A 97 -21.42 -9.73 -7.60
C ASN A 97 -19.94 -10.06 -7.35
N ALA A 98 -19.58 -10.62 -6.20
CA ALA A 98 -18.18 -10.85 -5.80
C ALA A 98 -17.38 -11.65 -6.83
N GLU A 99 -17.95 -12.71 -7.42
CA GLU A 99 -17.28 -13.52 -8.45
C GLU A 99 -17.04 -12.77 -9.79
N ARG A 100 -17.61 -11.58 -9.93
CA ARG A 100 -17.50 -10.71 -11.12
C ARG A 100 -16.59 -9.50 -10.88
N VAL A 101 -16.09 -9.33 -9.66
CA VAL A 101 -15.17 -8.24 -9.28
C VAL A 101 -13.79 -8.83 -9.02
N GLY A 102 -12.79 -8.37 -9.78
CA GLY A 102 -11.40 -8.82 -9.66
C GLY A 102 -10.49 -7.71 -9.13
N CYS A 103 -9.44 -8.09 -8.39
CA CYS A 103 -8.41 -7.16 -7.94
C CYS A 103 -7.09 -7.43 -8.67
N ILE A 104 -6.55 -6.41 -9.32
CA ILE A 104 -5.24 -6.46 -9.99
C ILE A 104 -4.45 -5.24 -9.56
N ILE A 105 -3.47 -5.46 -8.67
CA ILE A 105 -2.58 -4.41 -8.17
C ILE A 105 -1.14 -4.86 -8.37
N GLY A 106 -0.33 -4.01 -9.00
CA GLY A 106 1.10 -4.22 -9.17
C GLY A 106 1.90 -3.64 -8.00
N CYS A 107 2.96 -4.34 -7.60
CA CYS A 107 3.95 -3.83 -6.66
C CYS A 107 5.35 -4.27 -7.11
N GLY A 108 6.27 -3.33 -7.25
CA GLY A 108 7.61 -3.60 -7.78
C GLY A 108 8.49 -4.39 -6.82
N LEU A 109 8.67 -3.90 -5.60
CA LEU A 109 9.66 -4.45 -4.65
C LEU A 109 9.04 -5.15 -3.43
N GLY A 110 7.73 -5.04 -3.23
CA GLY A 110 7.05 -5.62 -2.07
C GLY A 110 7.54 -5.05 -0.74
N GLY A 111 7.58 -5.89 0.28
CA GLY A 111 7.97 -5.54 1.65
C GLY A 111 9.48 -5.57 1.89
N LEU A 112 10.25 -4.67 1.28
CA LEU A 112 11.72 -4.63 1.46
C LEU A 112 12.13 -4.48 2.93
N GLU A 113 11.41 -3.67 3.70
CA GLU A 113 11.68 -3.51 5.12
C GLU A 113 11.51 -4.84 5.89
N ALA A 114 10.50 -5.64 5.55
CA ALA A 114 10.33 -6.97 6.10
C ALA A 114 11.47 -7.91 5.74
N LEU A 115 11.99 -7.81 4.51
CA LEU A 115 13.15 -8.59 4.07
C LEU A 115 14.39 -8.22 4.89
N GLU A 116 14.68 -6.94 5.04
CA GLU A 116 15.84 -6.44 5.80
C GLU A 116 15.78 -6.84 7.29
N ARG A 117 14.61 -6.68 7.94
CA ARG A 117 14.40 -7.10 9.33
C ARG A 117 14.55 -8.62 9.49
N SER A 118 14.01 -9.39 8.54
CA SER A 118 14.07 -10.85 8.59
C SER A 118 15.49 -11.38 8.34
N HIS A 119 16.19 -10.80 7.38
CA HIS A 119 17.59 -11.11 7.10
C HIS A 119 18.49 -10.79 8.30
N THR A 120 18.31 -9.62 8.92
CA THR A 120 19.04 -9.23 10.13
C THR A 120 18.78 -10.21 11.28
N THR A 121 17.53 -10.62 11.47
CA THR A 121 17.14 -11.60 12.50
C THR A 121 17.77 -12.97 12.23
N LEU A 122 17.77 -13.41 10.97
CA LEU A 122 18.40 -14.66 10.55
C LEU A 122 19.89 -14.68 10.91
N LEU A 123 20.63 -13.62 10.55
CA LEU A 123 22.07 -13.53 10.82
C LEU A 123 22.39 -13.47 12.31
N LYS A 124 21.61 -12.70 13.09
CA LYS A 124 21.89 -12.47 14.52
C LYS A 124 21.38 -13.59 15.43
N SER A 125 20.30 -14.27 15.05
CA SER A 125 19.55 -15.13 15.98
C SER A 125 19.11 -16.47 15.37
N GLY A 126 19.50 -16.75 14.14
CA GLY A 126 19.23 -18.00 13.45
C GLY A 126 17.81 -18.14 12.89
N PRO A 127 17.58 -19.17 12.05
CA PRO A 127 16.36 -19.30 11.25
C PRO A 127 15.09 -19.51 12.09
N ARG A 128 15.20 -20.14 13.27
CA ARG A 128 14.05 -20.37 14.17
C ARG A 128 13.43 -19.09 14.73
N ARG A 129 14.12 -17.96 14.63
CA ARG A 129 13.65 -16.65 15.12
C ARG A 129 12.98 -15.80 14.05
N VAL A 130 13.05 -16.20 12.78
CA VAL A 130 12.38 -15.50 11.68
C VAL A 130 10.87 -15.66 11.83
N SER A 131 10.13 -14.57 11.60
CA SER A 131 8.67 -14.57 11.70
C SER A 131 8.06 -15.55 10.69
N PRO A 132 7.04 -16.36 11.09
CA PRO A 132 6.29 -17.18 10.14
C PRO A 132 5.49 -16.34 9.14
N PHE A 133 5.29 -15.04 9.43
CA PHE A 133 4.62 -14.10 8.53
C PHE A 133 5.56 -13.43 7.53
N MET A 134 6.87 -13.72 7.56
CA MET A 134 7.86 -13.07 6.68
C MET A 134 7.43 -13.10 5.21
N ILE A 135 7.04 -14.27 4.70
CA ILE A 135 6.64 -14.43 3.29
C ILE A 135 5.34 -13.66 2.99
N PRO A 136 4.24 -13.82 3.74
CA PRO A 136 3.02 -13.02 3.57
C PRO A 136 3.19 -11.50 3.73
N THR A 137 4.23 -11.02 4.41
CA THR A 137 4.50 -9.58 4.51
C THR A 137 5.38 -9.06 3.37
N LEU A 138 6.09 -9.95 2.67
CA LEU A 138 7.12 -9.59 1.71
C LEU A 138 6.61 -9.58 0.26
N ILE A 139 5.92 -10.63 -0.16
CA ILE A 139 5.67 -10.91 -1.58
C ILE A 139 4.65 -9.92 -2.17
N SER A 140 4.91 -9.45 -3.39
CA SER A 140 4.16 -8.34 -4.02
C SER A 140 2.68 -8.63 -4.23
N ASN A 141 2.30 -9.90 -4.47
CA ASN A 141 0.90 -10.31 -4.64
C ASN A 141 0.06 -10.19 -3.36
N MET A 142 0.67 -9.85 -2.22
CA MET A 142 -0.07 -9.54 -1.00
C MET A 142 -0.78 -8.18 -1.07
N ALA A 143 -0.38 -7.27 -1.96
CA ALA A 143 -1.15 -6.04 -2.22
C ALA A 143 -2.57 -6.36 -2.72
N PRO A 144 -2.77 -7.01 -3.88
CA PRO A 144 -4.10 -7.39 -4.33
C PRO A 144 -4.76 -8.43 -3.42
N GLY A 145 -4.00 -9.37 -2.85
CA GLY A 145 -4.55 -10.38 -1.93
C GLY A 145 -5.15 -9.79 -0.67
N MET A 146 -4.50 -8.80 -0.06
CA MET A 146 -5.06 -8.11 1.11
C MET A 146 -6.18 -7.16 0.72
N ALA A 147 -6.08 -6.45 -0.40
CA ALA A 147 -7.20 -5.64 -0.90
C ALA A 147 -8.47 -6.48 -1.01
N SER A 148 -8.42 -7.63 -1.69
CA SER A 148 -9.56 -8.56 -1.83
C SER A 148 -10.12 -9.14 -0.53
N ILE A 149 -9.36 -9.15 0.58
CA ILE A 149 -9.86 -9.62 1.88
C ILE A 149 -10.61 -8.49 2.62
N PHE A 150 -10.22 -7.24 2.37
CA PHE A 150 -10.65 -6.08 3.13
C PHE A 150 -11.69 -5.21 2.42
N THR A 151 -11.88 -5.41 1.12
CA THR A 151 -12.88 -4.75 0.29
C THR A 151 -13.87 -5.76 -0.23
#